data_AF-A0A0Q8J4I3-F1
#
_entry.id   AF-A0A0Q8J4I3-F1
#
_cell.length_a   1.000
_cell.length_b   1.000
_cell.length_c   1.000
_cell.angle_alpha   90.00
_cell.angle_beta   90.00
_cell.angle_gamma   90.00
#
_symmetry.space_group_name_H-M   'P 1'
#
loop_
_entity.id
_entity.type
_entity.pdbx_description
1 polymer ?
#
loop_
_entity_poly.entity_id
_entity_poly.type
_entity_poly.pdbx_seq_one_letter_code
_entity_poly.pdbx_strand_id
1 'polypeptide(L)'
;MSDYAKKPFRVMPFDGAIWALEGRLDTFVSEARKELKQAKASGDDQDIARAEEKEILMLHACLVSQYDLGELAEYFDARTPTN
;
A
#
# COMPACT_ATOMS: atom_id res chain seq x y z
N MET A 1 10.71 -10.54 18.29
CA MET A 1 10.08 -9.21 18.40
C MET A 1 10.93 -8.27 17.55
N SER A 2 10.43 -7.77 16.43
CA SER A 2 11.25 -7.12 15.39
C SER A 2 11.81 -5.77 15.87
N ASP A 3 13.11 -5.54 15.71
CA ASP A 3 13.86 -4.36 16.19
C ASP A 3 13.39 -3.01 15.61
N TYR A 4 12.42 -3.02 14.70
CA TYR A 4 11.78 -1.84 14.11
C TYR A 4 10.93 -1.02 15.09
N ALA A 5 10.62 -1.54 16.29
CA ALA A 5 9.84 -0.82 17.31
C ALA A 5 10.64 0.17 18.18
N LYS A 6 11.97 0.20 18.05
CA LYS A 6 12.85 1.16 18.76
C LYS A 6 13.30 2.26 17.80
N LYS A 7 12.57 3.38 17.76
CA LYS A 7 12.97 4.60 17.02
C LYS A 7 13.66 5.63 17.95
N PRO A 8 14.43 6.60 17.42
CA PRO A 8 14.35 7.11 16.07
C PRO A 8 15.59 6.76 15.25
N PHE A 9 15.49 5.74 14.41
CA PHE A 9 16.25 5.78 13.18
C PHE A 9 15.89 7.09 12.48
N ARG A 10 16.89 7.95 12.33
CA ARG A 10 16.85 9.20 11.57
C ARG A 10 16.80 8.88 10.07
N VAL A 11 15.93 7.95 9.66
CA VAL A 11 15.48 7.88 8.27
C VAL A 11 14.83 9.23 8.02
N MET A 12 15.11 9.86 6.88
CA MET A 12 14.54 11.16 6.57
C MET A 12 13.02 11.10 6.82
N PRO A 13 12.39 12.17 7.32
CA PRO A 13 10.97 12.11 7.76
C PRO A 13 10.04 11.44 6.72
N PHE A 14 10.40 11.53 5.44
CA PHE A 14 9.74 10.85 4.33
C PHE A 14 9.94 9.33 4.30
N ASP A 15 11.15 8.80 4.45
CA ASP A 15 11.39 7.35 4.42
C ASP A 15 10.61 6.61 5.51
N GLY A 16 10.54 7.21 6.71
CA GLY A 16 9.75 6.67 7.81
C GLY A 16 8.25 6.68 7.54
N ALA A 17 7.75 7.69 6.81
CA ALA A 17 6.36 7.78 6.38
C ALA A 17 6.05 6.79 5.25
N ILE A 18 6.99 6.62 4.29
CA ILE A 18 6.91 5.65 3.19
C ILE A 18 6.80 4.24 3.76
N TRP A 19 7.70 3.83 4.66
CA TRP A 19 7.63 2.49 5.27
C TRP A 19 6.34 2.24 6.04
N ALA A 20 5.84 3.24 6.77
CA ALA A 20 4.58 3.12 7.50
C ALA A 20 3.40 2.96 6.52
N LEU A 21 3.43 3.66 5.39
CA LEU A 21 2.43 3.57 4.34
C LEU A 21 2.49 2.21 3.63
N GLU A 22 3.67 1.76 3.20
CA GLU A 22 3.89 0.45 2.57
C GLU A 22 3.41 -0.68 3.49
N GLY A 23 3.81 -0.67 4.77
CA GLY A 23 3.35 -1.66 5.73
C GLY A 23 1.83 -1.65 5.96
N ARG A 24 1.19 -0.48 5.84
CA ARG A 24 -0.28 -0.38 5.93
C ARG A 24 -0.97 -0.93 4.68
N LEU A 25 -0.44 -0.66 3.49
CA LEU A 25 -0.94 -1.19 2.22
C LEU A 25 -0.83 -2.72 2.18
N ASP A 26 0.30 -3.28 2.62
CA ASP A 26 0.49 -4.74 2.76
C ASP A 26 -0.55 -5.38 3.70
N THR A 27 -0.86 -4.69 4.80
CA THR A 27 -1.89 -5.14 5.74
C THR A 27 -3.26 -5.18 5.08
N PHE A 28 -3.64 -4.14 4.33
CA PHE A 28 -4.92 -4.10 3.62
C PHE A 28 -5.07 -5.20 2.57
N VAL A 29 -4.01 -5.50 1.81
CA VAL A 29 -4.00 -6.62 0.86
C VAL A 29 -4.19 -7.96 1.59
N SER A 30 -3.51 -8.14 2.73
CA SER A 30 -3.62 -9.36 3.53
C SER A 30 -5.04 -9.55 4.11
N GLU A 31 -5.65 -8.48 4.60
CA GLU A 31 -7.04 -8.48 5.10
C GLU A 31 -8.04 -8.79 3.98
N ALA A 32 -7.92 -8.15 2.81
CA ALA A 32 -8.80 -8.39 1.67
C ALA A 32 -8.75 -9.85 1.18
N ARG A 33 -7.55 -10.45 1.11
CA ARG A 33 -7.39 -11.87 0.76
C ARG A 33 -8.02 -12.80 1.78
N LYS A 34 -7.94 -12.46 3.07
CA LYS A 34 -8.59 -13.24 4.14
C LYS A 34 -10.11 -13.17 4.02
N GLU A 35 -10.66 -12.00 3.76
CA GLU A 35 -12.09 -11.81 3.54
C GLU A 35 -12.58 -12.57 2.30
N LEU A 36 -11.84 -12.52 1.19
CA LEU A 36 -12.15 -13.30 -0.01
C LEU A 36 -12.16 -14.81 0.27
N LYS A 37 -11.20 -15.31 1.05
CA LYS A 37 -11.18 -16.72 1.46
C LYS A 37 -12.40 -17.08 2.31
N GLN A 38 -12.86 -16.17 3.17
CA GLN A 38 -14.06 -16.39 3.99
C GLN A 38 -15.33 -16.37 3.15
N ALA A 39 -15.46 -15.42 2.22
CA ALA A 39 -16.60 -15.34 1.30
C ALA A 39 -16.67 -16.59 0.39
N LYS A 40 -15.53 -17.07 -0.11
CA LYS A 40 -15.45 -18.32 -0.88
C LYS A 40 -15.86 -19.54 -0.07
N ALA A 41 -15.65 -19.52 1.25
CA ALA A 41 -16.08 -20.59 2.14
C ALA A 41 -17.58 -20.52 2.50
N SER A 42 -18.19 -19.34 2.49
CA SER A 42 -19.64 -19.19 2.72
C SER A 42 -20.46 -19.55 1.48
N GLY A 43 -19.89 -19.40 0.28
CA GLY A 43 -20.54 -19.75 -1.00
C GLY A 43 -21.62 -18.75 -1.43
N ASP A 44 -21.63 -17.55 -0.86
CA ASP A 44 -22.51 -16.46 -1.28
C ASP A 44 -21.84 -15.69 -2.43
N ASP A 45 -22.41 -15.82 -3.63
CA ASP A 45 -21.89 -15.22 -4.86
C ASP A 45 -21.75 -13.69 -4.77
N GLN A 46 -22.67 -13.02 -4.06
CA GLN A 46 -22.63 -11.56 -3.91
C GLN A 46 -21.49 -11.14 -2.97
N ASP A 47 -21.31 -11.88 -1.88
CA ASP A 47 -20.20 -11.62 -0.95
C ASP A 47 -18.84 -11.95 -1.57
N ILE A 48 -18.76 -12.98 -2.43
CA ILE A 48 -17.55 -13.32 -3.18
C ILE A 48 -17.20 -12.19 -4.15
N ALA A 49 -18.15 -11.73 -4.96
CA ALA A 49 -17.91 -10.65 -5.92
C ALA A 49 -17.41 -9.37 -5.23
N ARG A 50 -18.04 -8.99 -4.10
CA ARG A 50 -17.60 -7.84 -3.30
C ARG A 50 -16.19 -8.01 -2.74
N ALA A 51 -15.84 -9.22 -2.28
CA ALA A 51 -14.52 -9.50 -1.74
C ALA A 51 -13.44 -9.54 -2.83
N GLU A 52 -13.76 -9.97 -4.06
CA GLU A 52 -12.85 -9.93 -5.21
C GLU A 52 -12.58 -8.48 -5.64
N GLU A 53 -13.62 -7.65 -5.75
CA GLU A 53 -13.46 -6.22 -6.05
C GLU A 53 -12.58 -5.52 -5.01
N LYS A 54 -12.78 -5.84 -3.72
CA LYS A 54 -11.95 -5.31 -2.64
C LYS A 54 -10.48 -5.75 -2.78
N GLU A 55 -10.22 -7.01 -3.11
CA GLU A 55 -8.84 -7.51 -3.26
C GLU A 55 -8.12 -6.82 -4.42
N ILE A 56 -8.80 -6.67 -5.57
CA ILE A 56 -8.29 -5.95 -6.73
C ILE A 56 -7.97 -4.49 -6.37
N LEU A 57 -8.87 -3.80 -5.67
CA LEU A 57 -8.68 -2.40 -5.28
C LEU A 57 -7.48 -2.22 -4.33
N MET A 58 -7.29 -3.14 -3.38
CA MET A 58 -6.12 -3.09 -2.47
C MET A 58 -4.81 -3.40 -3.20
N LEU A 59 -4.81 -4.35 -4.14
CA LEU A 59 -3.64 -4.64 -4.97
C LEU A 59 -3.27 -3.44 -5.84
N HIS A 60 -4.26 -2.79 -6.45
CA HIS A 60 -4.05 -1.60 -7.25
C HIS A 60 -3.48 -0.46 -6.42
N ALA A 61 -4.02 -0.18 -5.23
CA ALA A 61 -3.48 0.84 -4.32
C ALA A 61 -2.01 0.55 -3.92
N CYS A 62 -1.68 -0.72 -3.68
CA CYS A 62 -0.32 -1.14 -3.36
C CYS A 62 0.64 -0.91 -4.54
N LEU A 63 0.22 -1.21 -5.78
CA LEU A 63 1.05 -1.08 -6.97
C LEU A 63 1.16 0.36 -7.49
N VAL A 64 0.09 1.15 -7.44
CA VAL A 64 0.12 2.57 -7.87
C VAL A 64 1.09 3.38 -7.02
N SER A 65 1.18 3.08 -5.71
CA SER A 65 2.19 3.69 -4.85
C SER A 65 3.64 3.43 -5.32
N GLN A 66 3.87 2.40 -6.13
CA GLN A 66 5.19 2.01 -6.63
C GLN A 66 5.47 2.51 -8.07
N TYR A 67 4.44 2.79 -8.88
CA TYR A 67 4.62 3.03 -10.33
C TYR A 67 4.07 4.35 -10.86
N ASP A 68 3.22 5.07 -10.12
CA ASP A 68 2.64 6.35 -10.57
C ASP A 68 3.21 7.55 -9.80
N LEU A 69 4.54 7.65 -9.80
CA LEU A 69 5.24 8.81 -9.24
C LEU A 69 5.70 9.78 -10.33
N GLY A 70 5.19 9.65 -11.57
CA GLY A 70 5.57 10.51 -12.69
C GLY A 70 5.31 11.99 -12.42
N GLU A 71 4.10 12.31 -11.92
CA GLU A 71 3.72 13.67 -11.54
C GLU A 71 4.56 14.20 -10.36
N LEU A 72 4.96 13.31 -9.43
CA LEU A 72 5.82 13.66 -8.31
C LEU A 72 7.26 13.92 -8.77
N ALA A 73 7.77 13.14 -9.73
CA ALA A 73 9.07 13.33 -10.35
C ALA A 73 9.11 14.66 -11.12
N GLU A 74 8.09 14.96 -11.93
CA GLU A 74 7.96 16.24 -12.64
C GLU A 74 7.96 17.44 -11.67
N TYR A 75 7.29 17.32 -10.53
CA TYR A 75 7.28 18.36 -9.49
C TYR A 75 8.68 18.63 -8.89
N PHE A 76 9.49 17.59 -8.67
CA PHE A 76 10.86 17.75 -8.19
C PHE A 76 11.78 18.30 -9.27
N ASP A 77 11.68 17.80 -10.51
CA ASP A 77 12.48 18.28 -11.66
C ASP A 77 12.24 19.76 -11.95
N ALA A 78 10.99 20.23 -11.85
CA ALA A 78 10.63 21.63 -12.01
C ALA A 78 11.22 22.56 -10.92
N ARG A 79 11.75 21.99 -9.82
CA ARG A 79 12.25 22.73 -8.64
C ARG A 79 13.69 22.40 -8.25
N THR A 80 14.38 21.54 -8.99
CA THR A 80 15.83 21.41 -8.87
C THR A 80 16.51 22.61 -9.52
N PRO A 81 17.36 23.37 -8.79
CA PRO A 81 18.08 24.49 -9.39
C PRO A 81 19.08 23.95 -10.41
N THR A 82 18.93 24.38 -11.66
CA THR A 82 19.89 24.18 -12.75
C THR A 82 21.21 24.85 -12.35
N ASN A 83 22.27 24.06 -12.23
CA ASN A 83 23.64 24.52 -12.04
C ASN A 83 24.31 24.64 -13.42
#